data_AF-A0A358XK70-F1
#
_entry.id   AF-A0A358XK70-F1
#
_cell.length_a   1.000
_cell.length_b   1.000
_cell.length_c   1.000
_cell.angle_alpha   90.00
_cell.angle_beta   90.00
_cell.angle_gamma   90.00
#
_symmetry.space_group_name_H-M   'P 1'
#
loop_
_entity.id
_entity.type
_entity.pdbx_description
1 polymer ?
#
loop_
_entity_poly.entity_id
_entity_poly.type
_entity_poly.pdbx_seq_one_letter_code
_entity_poly.pdbx_strand_id
1 'polypeptide(L)'
;MTINFNFNHIGFLNRWKEFYEADPAATDNLLRYPQHFSAIPGFAYDPNRSTLLMLMCQYIETESADDKSSSAVPYRFIHSNLNGKELKLWLHLCVKAKVMRSSEKKEAAEEFSKLVKTKEGILLSIHSLTKMDRGSEFPAAVHIRKVLKTMLNELHEKFPELNG
;
A
#
# COMPACT_ATOMS: atom_id res chain seq x y z
N MET A 1 6.07 23.80 -36.77
CA MET A 1 6.33 24.88 -35.79
C MET A 1 6.52 24.21 -34.44
N THR A 2 7.76 23.94 -34.05
CA THR A 2 8.09 23.30 -32.78
C THR A 2 7.88 24.32 -31.67
N ILE A 3 6.81 24.14 -30.90
CA ILE A 3 6.56 24.95 -29.71
C ILE A 3 7.69 24.61 -28.73
N ASN A 4 8.63 25.54 -28.59
CA ASN A 4 9.72 25.43 -27.64
C ASN A 4 9.12 25.63 -26.25
N PHE A 5 8.71 24.54 -25.59
CA PHE A 5 8.23 24.60 -24.22
C PHE A 5 9.41 25.00 -23.34
N ASN A 6 9.48 26.29 -23.03
CA ASN A 6 10.43 26.82 -22.06
C ASN A 6 9.97 26.35 -20.67
N PHE A 7 10.48 25.19 -20.25
CA PHE A 7 10.41 24.68 -18.89
C PHE A 7 11.30 25.53 -17.99
N ASN A 8 10.97 26.81 -17.83
CA ASN A 8 11.49 27.59 -16.71
C ASN A 8 10.97 26.90 -15.43
N HIS A 9 11.81 25.99 -14.93
CA HIS A 9 11.47 24.91 -14.00
C HIS A 9 10.71 25.41 -12.78
N ILE A 10 11.03 26.61 -12.30
CA ILE A 10 10.43 27.21 -11.09
C ILE A 10 8.97 27.64 -11.31
N GLY A 11 8.62 28.21 -12.47
CA GLY A 11 7.27 28.75 -12.70
C GLY A 11 6.22 27.67 -12.95
N PHE A 12 6.60 26.60 -13.63
CA PHE A 12 5.73 25.43 -13.82
C PHE A 12 5.53 24.67 -12.51
N LEU A 13 6.61 24.46 -11.74
CA LEU A 13 6.54 23.80 -10.43
C LEU A 13 5.71 24.60 -9.42
N ASN A 14 5.87 25.92 -9.36
CA ASN A 14 5.08 26.75 -8.45
C ASN A 14 3.59 26.72 -8.76
N ARG A 15 3.21 26.83 -10.03
CA ARG A 15 1.79 26.72 -10.45
C ARG A 15 1.23 25.32 -10.21
N TRP A 16 2.06 24.29 -10.37
CA TRP A 16 1.65 22.93 -10.10
C TRP A 16 1.48 22.67 -8.60
N LYS A 17 2.36 23.24 -7.76
CA LYS A 17 2.22 23.24 -6.29
C LYS A 17 0.93 23.96 -5.86
N GLU A 18 0.65 25.14 -6.41
CA GLU A 18 -0.61 25.87 -6.17
C GLU A 18 -1.83 25.02 -6.56
N PHE A 19 -1.76 24.30 -7.69
CA PHE A 19 -2.84 23.41 -8.14
C PHE A 19 -3.02 22.20 -7.22
N TYR A 20 -1.92 21.57 -6.79
CA TYR A 20 -1.95 20.44 -5.86
C TYR A 20 -2.49 20.85 -4.48
N GLU A 21 -2.07 22.00 -3.95
CA GLU A 21 -2.56 22.52 -2.67
C GLU A 21 -4.05 22.89 -2.71
N ALA A 22 -4.56 23.32 -3.87
CA ALA A 22 -5.97 23.67 -4.05
C ALA A 22 -6.90 22.45 -4.10
N ASP A 23 -6.49 21.35 -4.78
CA ASP A 23 -7.26 20.11 -4.84
C ASP A 23 -6.35 18.86 -4.95
N PRO A 24 -5.88 18.34 -3.81
CA PRO A 24 -5.04 17.15 -3.78
C PRO A 24 -5.76 15.90 -4.32
N ALA A 25 -7.10 15.81 -4.12
CA ALA A 25 -7.88 14.63 -4.48
C ALA A 25 -8.04 14.50 -6.00
N ALA A 26 -8.23 15.61 -6.72
CA ALA A 26 -8.26 15.63 -8.18
C ALA A 26 -6.91 15.20 -8.78
N THR A 27 -5.80 15.65 -8.19
CA THR A 27 -4.45 15.32 -8.64
C THR A 27 -4.11 13.85 -8.40
N ASP A 28 -4.49 13.32 -7.24
CA ASP A 28 -4.38 11.90 -6.92
C ASP A 28 -5.20 11.01 -7.86
N ASN A 29 -6.38 11.47 -8.30
CA ASN A 29 -7.21 10.72 -9.24
C ASN A 29 -6.57 10.68 -10.64
N LEU A 30 -5.87 11.74 -11.07
CA LEU A 30 -5.09 11.73 -12.32
C LEU A 30 -3.97 10.68 -12.30
N LEU A 31 -3.36 10.44 -11.13
CA LEU A 31 -2.36 9.39 -10.93
C LEU A 31 -2.95 7.97 -10.94
N ARG A 32 -4.20 7.81 -10.49
CA ARG A 32 -4.88 6.50 -10.41
C ARG A 32 -5.36 5.97 -11.75
N TYR A 33 -5.61 6.84 -12.73
CA TYR A 33 -6.12 6.47 -14.05
C TYR A 33 -5.14 6.84 -15.18
N PRO A 34 -3.95 6.22 -15.25
CA PRO A 34 -3.00 6.47 -16.33
C PRO A 34 -3.47 5.98 -17.71
N GLN A 35 -4.59 5.24 -17.75
CA GLN A 35 -5.10 4.54 -18.93
C GLN A 35 -5.58 5.46 -20.07
N HIS A 36 -5.61 6.79 -19.87
CA HIS A 36 -5.98 7.73 -20.93
C HIS A 36 -4.80 8.17 -21.82
N PHE A 37 -3.55 7.85 -21.46
CA PHE A 37 -2.37 8.27 -22.23
C PHE A 37 -1.72 7.16 -23.06
N SER A 38 -2.16 5.90 -22.92
CA SER A 38 -1.65 4.74 -23.66
C SER A 38 -2.19 4.61 -25.09
N ALA A 39 -3.17 5.43 -25.48
CA ALA A 39 -3.83 5.36 -26.79
C ALA A 39 -3.18 6.23 -27.88
N ILE A 40 -2.05 6.91 -27.60
CA ILE A 40 -1.40 7.82 -28.55
C ILE A 40 -0.17 7.12 -29.17
N PRO A 41 -0.17 6.85 -30.50
CA PRO A 41 0.98 6.26 -31.17
C PRO A 41 2.22 7.15 -31.04
N GLY A 42 3.33 6.60 -30.54
CA GLY A 42 4.60 7.32 -30.34
C GLY A 42 4.83 7.84 -28.91
N PHE A 43 3.89 7.64 -27.99
CA PHE A 43 4.08 7.96 -26.57
C PHE A 43 4.77 6.80 -25.83
N ALA A 44 5.98 7.04 -25.32
CA ALA A 44 6.73 6.06 -24.51
C ALA A 44 6.21 6.06 -23.06
N TYR A 45 4.96 5.61 -22.86
CA TYR A 45 4.42 5.38 -21.52
C TYR A 45 4.87 3.98 -21.04
N ASP A 46 5.85 3.93 -20.16
CA ASP A 46 6.28 2.71 -19.48
C ASP A 46 5.64 2.67 -18.08
N PRO A 47 4.67 1.77 -17.82
CA PRO A 47 3.99 1.68 -16.53
C PRO A 47 4.92 1.23 -15.38
N ASN A 48 6.14 0.77 -15.68
CA ASN A 48 7.15 0.42 -14.69
C ASN A 48 8.10 1.58 -14.37
N ARG A 49 7.98 2.72 -15.06
CA ARG A 49 8.74 3.94 -14.78
C ARG A 49 7.87 4.95 -14.05
N SER A 50 8.44 5.58 -13.03
CA SER A 50 7.82 6.72 -12.34
C SER A 50 7.43 7.79 -13.36
N THR A 51 6.15 8.16 -13.42
CA THR A 51 5.69 9.23 -14.32
C THR A 51 6.28 10.57 -13.86
N LEU A 52 6.43 11.53 -14.79
CA LEU A 52 6.87 12.88 -14.44
C LEU A 52 6.01 13.49 -13.32
N LEU A 53 4.70 13.23 -13.35
CA LEU A 53 3.78 13.64 -12.31
C LEU A 53 4.12 13.02 -10.94
N MET A 54 4.47 11.72 -10.92
CA MET A 54 4.90 11.02 -9.70
C MET A 54 6.21 11.59 -9.14
N LEU A 55 7.16 11.92 -10.02
CA LEU A 55 8.43 12.56 -9.64
C LEU A 55 8.20 13.99 -9.12
N MET A 56 7.24 14.72 -9.68
CA MET A 56 6.86 16.05 -9.20
C MET A 56 6.17 16.00 -7.83
N CYS A 57 5.26 15.04 -7.60
CA CYS A 57 4.69 14.79 -6.26
C CYS A 57 5.81 14.49 -5.26
N GLN A 58 6.72 13.58 -5.60
CA GLN A 58 7.85 13.23 -4.73
C GLN A 58 8.74 14.43 -4.43
N TYR A 59 9.02 15.28 -5.42
CA TYR A 59 9.82 16.48 -5.21
C TYR A 59 9.16 17.45 -4.22
N ILE A 60 7.86 17.74 -4.39
CA ILE A 60 7.11 18.58 -3.45
C ILE A 60 7.12 17.97 -2.04
N GLU A 61 6.91 16.67 -1.92
CA GLU A 61 6.97 15.95 -0.64
C GLU A 61 8.36 16.05 0.02
N THR A 62 9.43 15.98 -0.77
CA THR A 62 10.80 16.12 -0.26
C THR A 62 11.15 17.55 0.15
N GLU A 63 10.69 18.59 -0.57
CA GLU A 63 10.92 19.98 -0.14
C GLU A 63 10.06 20.39 1.07
N SER A 64 8.85 19.84 1.19
CA SER A 64 7.99 20.07 2.36
C SER A 64 8.39 19.26 3.59
N ALA A 65 9.42 18.40 3.50
CA ALA A 65 9.98 17.69 4.64
C ALA A 65 10.95 18.55 5.48
N ASP A 66 11.58 19.57 4.90
CA ASP A 66 12.48 20.49 5.63
C ASP A 66 11.69 21.57 6.42
N ASP A 67 10.46 21.88 6.01
CA ASP A 67 9.55 22.80 6.70
C ASP A 67 8.48 22.03 7.49
N LYS A 68 8.80 21.76 8.75
CA LYS A 68 7.96 21.25 9.86
C LYS A 68 6.44 21.03 9.60
N SER A 69 6.03 19.86 10.08
CA SER A 69 4.70 19.49 10.62
C SER A 69 3.67 18.93 9.64
N SER A 70 3.47 17.61 9.76
CA SER A 70 2.21 16.88 9.57
C SER A 70 1.29 17.34 8.45
N SER A 71 1.64 17.01 7.21
CA SER A 71 0.64 16.63 6.21
C SER A 71 1.08 15.30 5.61
N ALA A 72 0.97 14.25 6.42
CA ALA A 72 1.12 12.89 5.92
C ALA A 72 0.11 12.71 4.79
N VAL A 73 0.60 12.44 3.58
CA VAL A 73 -0.15 11.64 2.59
C VAL A 73 -0.84 10.55 3.42
N PRO A 74 -2.18 10.44 3.39
CA PRO A 74 -2.84 9.50 4.26
C PRO A 74 -2.39 8.12 3.81
N TYR A 75 -1.40 7.55 4.50
CA TYR A 75 -1.14 6.13 4.44
C TYR A 75 -2.49 5.50 4.73
N ARG A 76 -3.10 4.93 3.68
CA ARG A 76 -4.38 4.24 3.79
C ARG A 76 -4.06 2.92 4.49
N PHE A 77 -4.02 2.99 5.82
CA PHE A 77 -3.79 1.82 6.64
C PHE A 77 -4.96 0.86 6.46
N ILE A 78 -4.64 -0.43 6.36
CA ILE A 78 -5.62 -1.48 6.50
C ILE A 78 -5.85 -1.66 7.99
N HIS A 79 -7.05 -1.29 8.44
CA HIS A 79 -7.48 -1.53 9.82
C HIS A 79 -7.96 -2.97 9.95
N SER A 80 -7.23 -3.77 10.72
CA SER A 80 -7.63 -5.13 11.03
C SER A 80 -8.33 -5.19 12.38
N ASN A 81 -9.30 -6.09 12.52
CA ASN A 81 -9.89 -6.44 13.82
C ASN A 81 -9.02 -7.43 14.61
N LEU A 82 -7.86 -7.83 14.07
CA LEU A 82 -6.93 -8.74 14.69
C LEU A 82 -5.97 -8.01 15.64
N ASN A 83 -5.63 -8.66 16.74
CA ASN A 83 -4.59 -8.19 17.65
C ASN A 83 -3.18 -8.47 17.09
N GLY A 84 -2.15 -8.00 17.79
CA GLY A 84 -0.76 -8.13 17.32
C GLY A 84 -0.28 -9.57 17.08
N LYS A 85 -0.66 -10.53 17.94
CA LYS A 85 -0.27 -11.94 17.80
C LYS A 85 -1.02 -12.62 16.66
N GLU A 86 -2.28 -12.26 16.47
CA GLU A 86 -3.12 -12.76 15.39
C GLU A 86 -2.64 -12.26 14.03
N LEU A 87 -2.33 -10.97 13.90
CA LEU A 87 -1.75 -10.40 12.69
C LEU A 87 -0.41 -11.03 12.33
N LYS A 88 0.41 -11.32 13.35
CA LYS A 88 1.66 -12.05 13.15
C LYS A 88 1.39 -13.44 12.56
N LEU A 89 0.52 -14.24 13.17
CA LEU A 89 0.17 -15.57 12.65
C LEU A 89 -0.41 -15.49 11.24
N TRP A 90 -1.28 -14.50 11.00
CA TRP A 90 -1.86 -14.22 9.69
C TRP A 90 -0.78 -14.00 8.63
N LEU A 91 0.19 -13.10 8.90
CA LEU A 91 1.32 -12.85 7.99
C LEU A 91 2.10 -14.13 7.70
N HIS A 92 2.44 -14.92 8.73
CA HIS A 92 3.21 -16.16 8.54
C HIS A 92 2.45 -17.18 7.69
N LEU A 93 1.14 -17.28 7.87
CA LEU A 93 0.27 -18.14 7.06
C LEU A 93 0.20 -17.64 5.61
N CYS A 94 0.03 -16.33 5.39
CA CYS A 94 0.01 -15.72 4.06
C CYS A 94 1.32 -15.96 3.29
N VAL A 95 2.48 -15.78 3.95
CA VAL A 95 3.78 -16.07 3.34
C VAL A 95 3.89 -17.55 3.00
N LYS A 96 3.52 -18.45 3.92
CA LYS A 96 3.59 -19.91 3.70
C LYS A 96 2.66 -20.38 2.57
N ALA A 97 1.46 -19.80 2.48
CA ALA A 97 0.49 -20.08 1.44
C ALA A 97 0.79 -19.35 0.11
N LYS A 98 1.90 -18.61 0.02
CA LYS A 98 2.31 -17.82 -1.15
C LYS A 98 1.26 -16.80 -1.61
N VAL A 99 0.55 -16.22 -0.64
CA VAL A 99 -0.41 -15.12 -0.86
C VAL A 99 0.33 -13.79 -1.05
N MET A 100 1.48 -13.63 -0.38
CA MET A 100 2.32 -12.44 -0.49
C MET A 100 3.22 -12.50 -1.73
N ARG A 101 3.56 -11.33 -2.31
CA ARG A 101 4.48 -11.22 -3.45
C ARG A 101 5.87 -11.74 -3.10
N SER A 102 6.38 -11.40 -1.92
CA SER A 102 7.62 -11.95 -1.41
C SER A 102 7.35 -13.26 -0.64
N SER A 103 8.15 -14.28 -0.95
CA SER A 103 8.23 -15.51 -0.16
C SER A 103 9.13 -15.36 1.07
N GLU A 104 9.90 -14.28 1.17
CA GLU A 104 10.76 -14.04 2.31
C GLU A 104 9.97 -13.37 3.44
N LYS A 105 10.00 -14.00 4.63
CA LYS A 105 9.28 -13.51 5.81
C LYS A 105 9.67 -12.09 6.21
N LYS A 106 10.94 -11.72 6.02
CA LYS A 106 11.48 -10.43 6.44
C LYS A 106 10.96 -9.31 5.54
N GLU A 107 11.06 -9.48 4.23
CA GLU A 107 10.51 -8.54 3.25
C GLU A 107 8.99 -8.39 3.38
N ALA A 108 8.27 -9.51 3.53
CA ALA A 108 6.83 -9.48 3.75
C ALA A 108 6.46 -8.74 5.06
N ALA A 109 7.26 -8.89 6.12
CA ALA A 109 7.06 -8.16 7.38
C ALA A 109 7.37 -6.66 7.24
N GLU A 110 8.35 -6.28 6.43
CA GLU A 110 8.67 -4.88 6.11
C GLU A 110 7.50 -4.18 5.42
N GLU A 111 6.92 -4.79 4.39
CA GLU A 111 5.73 -4.25 3.72
C GLU A 111 4.52 -4.22 4.67
N PHE A 112 4.28 -5.31 5.39
CA PHE A 112 3.14 -5.44 6.29
C PHE A 112 3.17 -4.42 7.43
N SER A 113 4.35 -4.17 8.01
CA SER A 113 4.54 -3.22 9.13
C SER A 113 4.18 -1.78 8.79
N LYS A 114 4.21 -1.41 7.50
CA LYS A 114 3.90 -0.05 7.03
C LYS A 114 2.41 0.13 6.73
N LEU A 115 1.68 -0.95 6.52
CA LEU A 115 0.34 -0.92 5.93
C LEU A 115 -0.76 -1.41 6.86
N VAL A 116 -0.50 -2.35 7.77
CA VAL A 116 -1.56 -3.01 8.54
C VAL A 116 -1.52 -2.62 10.02
N LYS A 117 -2.64 -2.08 10.51
CA LYS A 117 -2.85 -1.74 11.92
C LYS A 117 -3.61 -2.84 12.65
N THR A 118 -3.28 -3.05 13.93
CA THR A 118 -4.07 -3.88 14.85
C THR A 118 -5.45 -3.27 15.09
N LYS A 119 -6.30 -4.01 15.80
CA LYS A 119 -7.60 -3.55 16.30
C LYS A 119 -7.50 -2.24 17.09
N GLU A 120 -6.41 -2.04 17.81
CA GLU A 120 -6.12 -0.84 18.61
C GLU A 120 -5.51 0.30 17.79
N GLY A 121 -5.34 0.12 16.47
CA GLY A 121 -4.76 1.14 15.57
C GLY A 121 -3.22 1.18 15.58
N ILE A 122 -2.56 0.16 16.14
CA ILE A 122 -1.11 0.13 16.32
C ILE A 122 -0.45 -0.59 15.14
N LEU A 123 0.64 -0.05 14.62
CA LEU A 123 1.50 -0.75 13.66
C LEU A 123 2.46 -1.70 14.37
N LEU A 124 2.62 -2.90 13.84
CA LEU A 124 3.55 -3.88 14.40
C LEU A 124 4.96 -3.68 13.83
N SER A 125 5.97 -3.77 14.69
CA SER A 125 7.37 -3.72 14.23
C SER A 125 7.73 -4.98 13.42
N ILE A 126 8.67 -4.84 12.49
CA ILE A 126 9.22 -5.95 11.69
C ILE A 126 9.75 -7.07 12.61
N HIS A 127 10.42 -6.69 13.70
CA HIS A 127 10.95 -7.64 14.67
C HIS A 127 9.83 -8.43 15.35
N SER A 128 8.76 -7.75 15.78
CA SER A 128 7.59 -8.39 16.36
C SER A 128 6.93 -9.36 15.38
N LEU A 129 6.84 -8.98 14.10
CA LEU A 129 6.23 -9.78 13.04
C LEU A 129 7.03 -11.03 12.66
N THR A 130 8.35 -11.00 12.79
CA THR A 130 9.22 -12.12 12.35
C THR A 130 9.42 -13.18 13.42
N LYS A 131 9.49 -12.79 14.71
CA LYS A 131 9.69 -13.71 15.83
C LYS A 131 8.39 -14.38 16.27
N MET A 132 8.34 -15.70 16.22
CA MET A 132 7.17 -16.50 16.60
C MET A 132 7.45 -17.31 17.87
N ASP A 133 6.53 -17.28 18.83
CA ASP A 133 6.58 -18.13 20.02
C ASP A 133 5.29 -18.96 20.10
N ARG A 134 5.42 -20.27 19.84
CA ARG A 134 4.29 -21.20 19.76
C ARG A 134 3.47 -21.27 21.06
N GLY A 135 4.12 -21.15 22.21
CA GLY A 135 3.44 -21.26 23.50
C GLY A 135 2.57 -20.03 23.76
N SER A 136 3.15 -18.84 23.65
CA SER A 136 2.45 -17.60 23.95
C SER A 136 1.47 -17.15 22.85
N GLU A 137 1.54 -17.74 21.66
CA GLU A 137 0.66 -17.43 20.52
C GLU A 137 -0.45 -18.46 20.29
N PHE A 138 -0.50 -19.55 21.06
CA PHE A 138 -1.54 -20.57 20.92
C PHE A 138 -2.98 -20.03 21.00
N PRO A 139 -3.33 -19.12 21.93
CA PRO A 139 -4.67 -18.52 21.95
C PRO A 139 -5.02 -17.77 20.66
N ALA A 140 -4.04 -17.05 20.09
CA ALA A 140 -4.21 -16.36 18.81
C ALA A 140 -4.40 -17.37 17.66
N ALA A 141 -3.70 -18.50 17.68
CA ALA A 141 -3.88 -19.57 16.69
C ALA A 141 -5.28 -20.20 16.74
N VAL A 142 -5.84 -20.38 17.95
CA VAL A 142 -7.23 -20.85 18.12
C VAL A 142 -8.22 -19.87 17.49
N HIS A 143 -8.02 -18.56 17.67
CA HIS A 143 -8.89 -17.55 17.06
C HIS A 143 -8.73 -17.49 15.54
N ILE A 144 -7.50 -17.45 15.01
CA ILE A 144 -7.23 -17.48 13.57
C ILE A 144 -7.83 -18.72 12.91
N ARG A 145 -7.77 -19.89 13.56
CA ARG A 145 -8.43 -21.11 13.05
C ARG A 145 -9.93 -20.91 12.86
N LYS A 146 -10.62 -20.21 13.77
CA LYS A 146 -12.05 -19.90 13.62
C LYS A 146 -12.28 -18.98 12.43
N VAL A 147 -11.48 -17.93 12.29
CA VAL A 147 -11.54 -16.98 11.14
C VAL A 147 -11.37 -17.73 9.82
N LEU A 148 -10.36 -18.59 9.71
CA LEU A 148 -10.11 -19.37 8.49
C LEU A 148 -11.24 -20.34 8.18
N LYS A 149 -11.85 -20.96 9.19
CA LYS A 149 -13.05 -21.81 8.99
C LYS A 149 -14.22 -21.00 8.44
N THR A 150 -14.46 -19.81 8.97
CA THR A 150 -15.51 -18.92 8.44
C THR A 150 -15.24 -18.58 6.97
N MET A 151 -13.99 -18.23 6.62
CA MET A 151 -13.61 -17.95 5.23
C MET A 151 -13.77 -19.17 4.32
N LEU A 152 -13.39 -20.36 4.80
CA LEU A 152 -13.53 -21.60 4.04
C LEU A 152 -15.00 -21.97 3.82
N ASN A 153 -15.84 -21.83 4.84
CA ASN A 153 -17.27 -22.07 4.74
C ASN A 153 -17.91 -21.11 3.73
N GLU A 154 -17.60 -19.82 3.79
CA GLU A 154 -18.05 -18.82 2.81
C GLU A 154 -17.63 -19.19 1.37
N LEU A 155 -16.41 -19.72 1.21
CA LEU A 155 -15.93 -20.19 -0.09
C LEU A 155 -16.74 -21.38 -0.58
N HIS A 156 -17.02 -22.36 0.28
CA HIS A 156 -17.81 -23.55 -0.06
C HIS A 156 -19.28 -23.22 -0.33
N GLU A 157 -19.84 -22.21 0.35
CA GLU A 157 -21.20 -21.74 0.07
C GLU A 157 -21.29 -21.07 -1.30
N LYS A 158 -20.27 -20.29 -1.70
CA LYS A 158 -20.23 -19.65 -3.02
C LYS A 158 -19.88 -20.58 -4.16
N PHE A 159 -19.09 -21.62 -3.88
CA PHE A 159 -18.62 -22.59 -4.85
C PHE A 159 -18.83 -24.02 -4.31
N PRO A 160 -20.06 -24.54 -4.36
CA PRO A 160 -20.42 -25.83 -3.76
C PRO A 160 -19.63 -27.01 -4.31
N GLU A 161 -19.25 -26.97 -5.59
CA GLU A 161 -18.37 -27.93 -6.26
C GLU A 161 -16.96 -28.07 -5.63
N LEU A 162 -16.53 -27.15 -4.75
CA LEU A 162 -15.29 -27.30 -3.99
C LEU A 162 -15.42 -28.25 -2.79
N ASN A 163 -16.65 -28.65 -2.41
CA ASN A 163 -16.88 -29.69 -1.40
C ASN A 163 -16.62 -31.09 -1.99
N GLY A 164 -15.37 -31.36 -2.35
CA GLY A 164 -14.86 -32.70 -2.70
C GLY A 164 -14.30 -33.43 -1.49
#